data_AF-A0A6N7V1W8-F1
#
_entry.id   AF-A0A6N7V1W8-F1
#
_cell.length_a   1.000
_cell.length_b   1.000
_cell.length_c   1.000
_cell.angle_alpha   90.00
_cell.angle_beta   90.00
_cell.angle_gamma   90.00
#
_symmetry.space_group_name_H-M   'P 1'
#
loop_
_entity.id
_entity.type
_entity.pdbx_description
1 polymer ?
#
loop_
_entity_poly.entity_id
_entity_poly.type
_entity_poly.pdbx_seq_one_letter_code
_entity_poly.pdbx_strand_id
1 'polypeptide(L)'
;MKIESQNKESKTVSWLYNDHKDEKRHDVTDNVIDFINRLIIHIPDYHFLTTLYYGFYANASKKTLDKVHALLGVKKNKNYSREKEPKPLKTNSIN
;
A
#
# COMPACT_ATOMS: atom_id res chain seq x y z
N MET A 1 7.68 -4.14 -0.82
CA MET A 1 9.04 -4.21 -1.38
C MET A 1 10.01 -3.48 -0.44
N LYS A 2 11.17 -4.04 -0.13
CA LYS A 2 12.22 -3.42 0.68
C LYS A 2 13.59 -3.85 0.13
N ILE A 3 14.52 -2.91 -0.02
CA ILE A 3 15.89 -3.18 -0.49
C ILE A 3 16.74 -3.59 0.71
N GLU A 4 17.55 -4.64 0.57
CA GLU A 4 18.48 -5.09 1.60
C GLU A 4 19.92 -4.70 1.29
N SER A 5 20.37 -4.92 0.06
CA SER A 5 21.75 -4.60 -0.32
C SER A 5 21.92 -4.38 -1.83
N GLN A 6 23.04 -3.77 -2.20
CA GLN A 6 23.44 -3.55 -3.58
C GLN A 6 24.92 -3.94 -3.76
N ASN A 7 25.23 -4.60 -4.87
CA ASN A 7 26.60 -4.91 -5.27
C ASN A 7 26.94 -4.13 -6.55
N LYS A 8 27.95 -3.27 -6.45
CA LYS A 8 28.39 -2.38 -7.55
C LYS A 8 29.20 -3.13 -8.62
N GLU A 9 29.94 -4.16 -8.24
CA GLU A 9 30.79 -4.93 -9.16
C GLU A 9 29.93 -5.81 -10.06
N SER A 10 29.01 -6.56 -9.47
CA SER A 10 28.08 -7.42 -10.21
C SER A 10 26.87 -6.67 -10.79
N LYS A 11 26.70 -5.39 -10.44
CA LYS A 11 25.53 -4.57 -10.80
C LYS A 11 24.21 -5.27 -10.43
N THR A 12 24.12 -5.77 -9.19
CA THR A 12 22.94 -6.46 -8.67
C THR A 12 22.36 -5.78 -7.44
N VAL A 13 21.06 -5.98 -7.22
CA VAL A 13 20.33 -5.51 -6.04
C VAL A 13 19.58 -6.68 -5.42
N SER A 14 19.73 -6.85 -4.11
CA SER A 14 18.96 -7.83 -3.33
C SER A 14 17.83 -7.13 -2.57
N TRP A 15 16.61 -7.62 -2.74
CA TRP A 15 15.40 -7.00 -2.24
C TRP A 15 14.35 -8.05 -1.87
N LEU A 16 13.45 -7.68 -0.96
CA LEU A 16 12.39 -8.53 -0.46
C LEU A 16 11.01 -7.93 -0.72
N TYR A 17 10.01 -8.79 -0.88
CA TYR A 17 8.60 -8.41 -0.88
C TYR A 17 7.72 -9.51 -0.32
N ASN A 18 6.53 -9.13 0.11
CA ASN A 18 5.50 -10.07 0.53
C ASN A 18 4.48 -10.19 -0.60
N ASP A 19 4.17 -11.41 -1.04
CA ASP A 19 3.05 -11.62 -1.96
C ASP A 19 1.74 -11.46 -1.19
N HIS A 20 0.82 -10.65 -1.72
CA HIS A 20 -0.50 -10.42 -1.13
C HIS A 20 -1.45 -11.60 -1.32
N LYS A 21 -1.14 -12.53 -2.23
CA LYS A 21 -1.95 -13.73 -2.46
C LYS A 21 -1.64 -14.82 -1.45
N ASP A 22 -0.36 -15.05 -1.20
CA ASP A 22 0.12 -16.18 -0.39
C ASP A 22 0.66 -15.73 0.99
N GLU A 23 0.73 -14.42 1.26
CA GLU A 23 1.34 -13.80 2.46
C GLU A 23 2.79 -14.23 2.75
N LYS A 24 3.46 -14.83 1.76
CA LYS A 24 4.84 -15.31 1.87
C LYS A 24 5.85 -14.23 1.51
N ARG A 25 6.98 -14.25 2.23
CA ARG A 25 8.15 -13.44 1.93
C ARG A 25 8.95 -14.08 0.78
N HIS A 26 9.34 -13.25 -0.17
CA HIS A 26 10.25 -13.59 -1.25
C HIS A 26 11.49 -12.72 -1.18
N ASP A 27 12.66 -13.35 -1.28
CA ASP A 27 13.95 -12.68 -1.40
C ASP A 27 14.46 -12.85 -2.83
N VAL A 28 14.76 -11.74 -3.49
CA VAL A 28 15.11 -11.68 -4.91
C VAL A 28 16.43 -10.95 -5.07
N THR A 29 17.29 -11.46 -5.96
CA THR A 29 18.49 -10.75 -6.43
C THR A 29 18.39 -10.59 -7.93
N ASP A 30 18.28 -9.35 -8.39
CA ASP A 30 18.18 -9.01 -9.81
C ASP A 30 19.37 -8.15 -10.25
N ASN A 31 19.60 -8.08 -11.56
CA ASN A 31 20.41 -7.01 -12.13
C ASN A 31 19.77 -5.64 -11.83
N VAL A 32 20.57 -4.60 -11.65
CA VAL A 32 20.09 -3.22 -11.39
C VAL A 32 19.08 -2.76 -12.44
N ILE A 33 19.29 -3.07 -13.73
CA ILE A 33 18.38 -2.65 -14.81
C ILE A 33 17.03 -3.39 -14.70
N ASP A 34 17.06 -4.69 -14.43
CA ASP A 34 15.83 -5.48 -14.28
C ASP A 34 15.04 -5.05 -13.05
N PHE A 35 15.72 -4.73 -11.95
CA PHE A 35 15.11 -4.16 -10.76
C PHE A 35 14.40 -2.83 -11.07
N ILE A 36 15.04 -1.93 -11.82
CA ILE A 36 14.42 -0.64 -12.22
C ILE A 36 13.19 -0.89 -13.12
N ASN A 37 13.28 -1.79 -14.09
CA ASN A 37 12.15 -2.14 -14.95
C ASN A 37 10.95 -2.67 -14.15
N ARG A 38 11.22 -3.54 -13.15
CA ARG A 38 10.19 -4.03 -12.21
C ARG A 38 9.65 -2.94 -11.28
N LEU A 39 10.40 -1.88 -11.02
CA LEU A 39 9.92 -0.76 -10.21
C LEU A 39 9.00 0.16 -11.01
N ILE A 40 9.34 0.44 -12.27
CA ILE A 40 8.60 1.36 -13.14
C ILE A 40 7.15 0.90 -13.34
N ILE A 41 6.90 -0.41 -13.48
CA ILE A 41 5.53 -0.94 -13.65
C ILE A 41 4.58 -0.63 -12.48
N HIS A 42 5.11 -0.28 -11.30
CA HIS A 42 4.32 0.09 -10.13
C HIS A 42 4.04 1.59 -10.04
N ILE A 43 4.67 2.39 -10.90
CA ILE A 43 4.43 3.83 -10.99
C ILE A 43 3.29 4.03 -12.00
N PRO A 44 2.08 4.41 -11.55
CA PRO A 44 0.98 4.67 -12.48
C PRO A 44 1.30 5.91 -13.35
N ASP A 45 0.75 5.94 -14.56
CA ASP A 45 0.85 7.10 -15.45
C ASP A 45 0.23 8.35 -14.79
N TYR A 46 0.76 9.53 -15.11
CA TYR A 46 0.33 10.81 -14.52
C TYR A 46 -1.17 11.07 -14.69
N HIS A 47 -1.74 10.65 -15.83
CA HIS A 47 -3.18 10.77 -16.11
C HIS A 47 -3.97 9.49 -15.79
N PHE A 48 -3.38 8.55 -15.05
CA PHE A 48 -4.09 7.35 -14.62
C PHE A 48 -5.16 7.73 -13.61
N LEU A 49 -6.41 7.75 -14.06
CA LEU A 49 -7.58 7.88 -13.19
C LEU A 49 -7.69 6.58 -12.38
N THR A 50 -7.07 6.53 -11.19
CA THR A 50 -7.21 5.36 -10.32
C THR A 50 -8.69 5.18 -10.00
N THR A 51 -9.28 4.04 -10.38
CA THR A 51 -10.71 3.73 -10.24
C THR A 51 -11.27 4.00 -8.84
N LEU A 52 -10.41 3.93 -7.83
CA LEU A 52 -10.70 4.22 -6.42
C LEU A 52 -11.10 5.67 -6.11
N TYR A 53 -10.73 6.64 -6.94
CA TYR A 53 -11.07 8.06 -6.72
C TYR A 53 -12.35 8.51 -7.43
N TYR A 54 -13.04 7.59 -8.11
CA TYR A 54 -14.26 7.88 -8.86
C TYR A 54 -15.45 7.03 -8.40
N GLY A 55 -16.65 7.44 -8.82
CA GLY A 55 -17.89 6.73 -8.52
C GLY A 55 -18.14 6.57 -7.03
N PHE A 56 -18.66 5.41 -6.63
CA PHE A 56 -18.98 5.10 -5.24
C PHE A 56 -17.74 4.94 -4.34
N TYR A 57 -16.55 4.71 -4.91
CA TYR A 57 -15.30 4.56 -4.16
C TYR A 57 -14.67 5.90 -3.77
N ALA A 58 -15.05 6.99 -4.43
CA ALA A 58 -14.61 8.32 -4.03
C ALA A 58 -15.01 8.64 -2.58
N ASN A 59 -14.10 9.24 -1.82
CA ASN A 59 -14.33 9.58 -0.40
C ASN A 59 -15.62 10.41 -0.19
N ALA A 60 -15.91 11.33 -1.11
CA ALA A 60 -17.12 12.14 -1.09
C ALA A 60 -18.42 11.31 -1.26
N SER A 61 -18.34 10.19 -1.99
CA SER A 61 -19.47 9.31 -2.30
C SER A 61 -19.80 8.32 -1.19
N LYS A 62 -19.02 8.26 -0.11
CA LYS A 62 -19.17 7.27 0.97
C LYS A 62 -20.56 7.26 1.58
N LYS A 63 -21.16 8.44 1.81
CA LYS A 63 -22.53 8.55 2.36
C LYS A 63 -23.58 7.97 1.42
N THR A 64 -23.41 8.17 0.12
CA THR A 64 -24.33 7.65 -0.90
C THR A 64 -24.16 6.14 -1.05
N LEU A 65 -22.92 5.65 -1.04
CA LEU A 65 -22.60 4.22 -1.06
C LEU A 65 -23.20 3.49 0.14
N ASP A 66 -23.10 4.06 1.35
CA ASP A 66 -23.70 3.50 2.56
C ASP A 66 -25.21 3.32 2.44
N LYS A 67 -25.92 4.28 1.82
CA LYS A 67 -27.35 4.19 1.54
C LYS A 67 -27.66 3.07 0.54
N VAL A 68 -26.87 2.96 -0.53
CA VAL A 68 -27.01 1.89 -1.54
C VAL A 68 -26.83 0.52 -0.90
N HIS A 69 -25.82 0.33 -0.05
CA HIS A 69 -25.62 -0.93 0.68
C HIS A 69 -26.80 -1.28 1.59
N ALA A 70 -27.38 -0.29 2.27
CA ALA A 70 -28.55 -0.50 3.12
C ALA A 70 -29.77 -0.95 2.30
N LEU A 71 -30.01 -0.33 1.13
CA LEU A 71 -31.09 -0.70 0.22
C LEU A 71 -30.91 -2.10 -0.39
N LEU A 72 -29.67 -2.49 -0.68
CA LEU A 72 -29.34 -3.79 -1.26
C LEU A 72 -29.18 -4.91 -0.21
N GLY A 73 -29.34 -4.60 1.09
CA GLY A 73 -29.17 -5.58 2.18
C GLY A 73 -27.74 -6.12 2.31
N VAL A 74 -26.75 -5.43 1.73
CA VAL A 74 -25.35 -5.86 1.74
C VAL A 74 -24.76 -5.53 3.11
N LYS A 75 -24.33 -6.56 3.85
CA LYS A 75 -23.62 -6.37 5.13
C LYS A 75 -22.30 -5.65 4.89
N LYS A 76 -22.01 -4.61 5.66
CA LYS A 76 -20.70 -3.93 5.61
C LYS A 76 -19.61 -4.92 6.05
N ASN A 77 -18.60 -5.12 5.21
CA ASN A 77 -17.42 -5.91 5.58
C ASN A 77 -16.56 -5.15 6.60
N LYS A 78 -15.73 -5.91 7.37
CA LYS A 78 -14.88 -5.47 8.48
C LYS A 78 -14.43 -4.00 8.42
N ASN A 79 -14.52 -3.31 9.56
CA ASN A 79 -13.96 -1.96 9.72
C ASN A 79 -12.44 -2.01 9.58
N TYR A 80 -11.91 -1.61 8.43
CA TYR A 80 -10.46 -1.40 8.19
C TYR A 80 -9.93 -0.09 8.82
N SER A 81 -10.68 0.51 9.73
CA SER A 81 -10.18 1.61 10.55
C SER A 81 -8.92 1.12 11.26
N ARG A 82 -7.73 1.57 10.84
CA ARG A 82 -6.50 1.34 11.59
C ARG A 82 -6.76 1.77 13.03
N GLU A 83 -6.61 0.85 13.96
CA GLU A 83 -6.54 1.20 15.38
C GLU A 83 -5.45 2.26 15.50
N LYS A 84 -5.85 3.46 15.94
CA LYS A 84 -4.87 4.53 16.16
C LYS A 84 -4.16 4.15 17.45
N GLU A 85 -2.94 3.66 17.32
CA GLU A 85 -1.99 3.57 18.44
C GLU A 85 -2.07 4.87 19.27
N PRO A 86 -2.33 4.78 20.59
CA PRO A 86 -2.39 5.97 21.43
C PRO A 86 -1.05 6.69 21.36
N LYS A 87 -1.08 7.99 21.01
CA LYS A 87 0.14 8.81 20.97
C LYS A 87 0.75 8.85 22.38
N PRO A 88 2.05 8.58 22.55
CA PRO A 88 2.68 8.65 23.87
C PRO A 88 2.56 10.06 24.44
N LEU A 89 2.13 10.16 25.69
CA LEU A 89 2.05 11.41 26.44
C LEU A 89 3.46 11.99 26.57
N LYS A 90 3.68 13.19 26.06
CA LYS A 90 4.94 13.92 26.27
C LYS A 90 4.96 14.38 27.73
N THR A 91 5.76 13.74 28.57
CA THR A 91 6.11 14.28 29.88
C THR A 91 7.13 15.38 29.68
N ASN A 92 6.74 16.64 29.89
CA ASN A 92 7.71 17.72 29.97
C ASN A 92 8.46 17.55 31.30
N SER A 93 9.73 17.12 31.23
CA SER A 93 10.62 17.16 32.39
C SER A 93 10.78 18.62 32.82
N ILE A 94 10.28 18.92 34.02
CA ILE A 94 10.50 20.19 34.70
C ILE A 94 11.95 20.12 35.21
N ASN A 95 12.82 20.95 34.64
CA ASN A 95 14.13 21.26 35.23
C ASN A 95 13.95 22.18 36.43
#